data_AF-A0A7K9MKD3-F1
#
_entry.id   AF-A0A7K9MKD3-F1
#
_cell.length_a   1.000
_cell.length_b   1.000
_cell.length_c   1.000
_cell.angle_alpha   90.00
_cell.angle_beta   90.00
_cell.angle_gamma   90.00
#
_symmetry.space_group_name_H-M   'P 1'
#
loop_
_entity.id
_entity.type
_entity.pdbx_description
1 polymer ?
#
loop_
_entity_poly.entity_id
_entity_poly.type
_entity_poly.pdbx_seq_one_letter_code
_entity_poly.pdbx_strand_id
1 'polypeptide(L)'
;SSRPRRRVNPGFQGQLKLYEAMGCAVDSSSALYKRYRLEMLTERYPELQALPREVFAVDPTSICQTPNAEVLYRCRKCRRALFRSSSILSHVEGSGPTAFAHKRVTDSAQLCGGGREKCTSYFTEPVQWMEPALLGVMEGQLLCPKCTSKLGSFSWRGEQCSCGRWVTPAFQIHKSRVDEVRTLPAGNFQAAKT
;
A
#
# COMPACT_ATOMS: atom_id res chain seq x y z
N SER A 1 29.08 40.30 -16.95
CA SER A 1 28.03 39.84 -16.02
C SER A 1 27.85 38.33 -16.11
N SER A 2 28.43 37.58 -15.16
CA SER A 2 28.27 36.12 -15.08
C SER A 2 26.90 35.80 -14.46
N ARG A 3 26.01 35.14 -15.20
CA ARG A 3 24.78 34.58 -14.62
C ARG A 3 25.17 33.58 -13.52
N PRO A 4 24.59 33.66 -12.31
CA PRO A 4 24.89 32.70 -11.26
C PRO A 4 24.56 31.29 -11.77
N ARG A 5 25.48 30.34 -11.54
CA ARG A 5 25.27 28.92 -11.91
C ARG A 5 24.00 28.43 -11.24
N ARG A 6 22.92 28.30 -12.01
CA ARG A 6 21.64 27.76 -11.54
C ARG A 6 21.83 26.27 -11.31
N ARG A 7 22.08 25.87 -10.06
CA ARG A 7 22.09 24.46 -9.68
C ARG A 7 20.65 23.95 -9.72
N VAL A 8 20.47 22.78 -10.31
CA VAL A 8 19.18 22.08 -10.29
C VAL A 8 18.83 21.78 -8.84
N ASN A 9 17.60 22.09 -8.42
CA ASN A 9 17.18 21.80 -7.05
C ASN A 9 17.12 20.27 -6.81
N PRO A 10 17.45 19.77 -5.62
CA PRO A 10 17.49 18.33 -5.35
C PRO A 10 16.16 17.61 -5.62
N GLY A 11 15.03 18.26 -5.33
CA GLY A 11 13.69 17.70 -5.59
C GLY A 11 13.46 17.41 -7.08
N PHE A 12 13.88 18.32 -7.95
CA PHE A 12 13.80 18.15 -9.40
C PHE A 12 14.74 17.05 -9.90
N GLN A 13 15.94 16.91 -9.32
CA GLN A 13 16.82 15.78 -9.65
C GLN A 13 16.19 14.45 -9.25
N GLY A 14 15.51 14.38 -8.10
CA GLY A 14 14.75 13.21 -7.67
C GLY A 14 13.61 12.87 -8.64
N GLN A 15 12.88 13.89 -9.09
CA GLN A 15 11.82 13.73 -10.10
C GLN A 15 12.36 13.20 -11.42
N LEU A 16 13.50 13.70 -11.90
CA LEU A 16 14.13 13.21 -13.14
C LEU A 16 14.54 11.74 -13.03
N LYS A 17 15.16 11.33 -11.92
CA LYS A 17 15.52 9.93 -11.68
C LYS A 17 14.31 9.01 -11.68
N LEU A 18 13.20 9.47 -11.07
CA LEU A 18 11.94 8.72 -11.07
C LEU A 18 11.36 8.62 -12.48
N TYR A 19 11.35 9.72 -13.23
CA TYR A 19 10.87 9.74 -14.61
C TYR A 19 11.67 8.81 -15.53
N GLU A 20 13.01 8.83 -15.40
CA GLU A 20 13.90 7.90 -16.08
C GLU A 20 13.62 6.44 -15.69
N ALA A 21 13.46 6.15 -14.39
CA ALA A 21 13.13 4.82 -13.89
C ALA A 21 11.76 4.29 -14.36
N MET A 22 10.86 5.17 -14.78
CA MET A 22 9.57 4.83 -15.40
C MET A 22 9.63 4.82 -16.94
N GLY A 23 10.82 4.84 -17.53
CA GLY A 23 10.98 4.79 -18.99
C GLY A 23 10.57 6.08 -19.69
N CYS A 24 10.78 7.23 -19.04
CA CYS A 24 10.40 8.55 -19.55
C CYS A 24 8.89 8.69 -19.83
N ALA A 25 8.06 8.01 -19.03
CA ALA A 25 6.62 8.18 -18.99
C ALA A 25 6.14 8.24 -17.54
N VAL A 26 5.15 9.08 -17.24
CA VAL A 26 4.56 9.12 -15.90
C VAL A 26 3.36 8.18 -15.87
N ASP A 27 3.56 7.00 -15.31
CA ASP A 27 2.47 6.07 -15.01
C ASP A 27 1.98 6.25 -13.57
N SER A 28 0.78 6.78 -13.40
CA SER A 28 0.16 6.98 -12.08
C SER A 28 -0.18 5.68 -11.35
N SER A 29 -0.25 4.55 -12.08
CA SER A 29 -0.51 3.24 -11.50
C SER A 29 0.77 2.58 -10.95
N SER A 30 1.94 3.08 -11.33
CA SER A 30 3.24 2.57 -10.91
C SER A 30 3.44 2.65 -9.39
N ALA A 31 3.87 1.54 -8.79
CA ALA A 31 4.20 1.48 -7.37
C ALA A 31 5.36 2.43 -7.00
N LEU A 32 6.29 2.71 -7.92
CA LEU A 32 7.38 3.67 -7.72
C LEU A 32 6.82 5.10 -7.59
N TYR A 33 5.94 5.48 -8.50
CA TYR A 33 5.30 6.79 -8.48
C TYR A 33 4.44 6.99 -7.22
N LYS A 34 3.67 5.97 -6.85
CA LYS A 34 2.84 5.96 -5.64
C LYS A 34 3.65 6.12 -4.35
N ARG A 35 4.83 5.50 -4.27
CA ARG A 35 5.73 5.70 -3.14
C ARG A 35 6.28 7.12 -3.09
N TYR A 36 6.84 7.58 -4.21
CA TYR A 36 7.42 8.91 -4.30
C TYR A 36 6.43 9.99 -3.89
N ARG A 37 5.20 9.96 -4.44
CA ARG A 37 4.18 10.96 -4.11
C ARG A 37 3.77 10.93 -2.64
N LEU A 38 3.73 9.76 -2.01
CA LEU A 38 3.40 9.61 -0.59
C LEU A 38 4.51 10.18 0.30
N GLU A 39 5.76 9.94 -0.07
CA GLU A 39 6.93 10.49 0.62
C GLU A 39 6.96 12.03 0.54
N MET A 40 6.56 12.60 -0.60
CA MET A 40 6.45 14.05 -0.79
C MET A 40 5.32 14.71 0.01
N LEU A 41 4.35 13.95 0.55
CA LEU A 41 3.26 14.55 1.33
C LEU A 41 3.71 15.02 2.70
N THR A 42 4.56 14.27 3.38
CA THR A 42 5.06 14.64 4.71
C THR A 42 5.94 15.88 4.64
N GLU A 43 6.60 16.12 3.49
CA GLU A 43 7.36 17.35 3.23
C GLU A 43 6.46 18.55 2.93
N ARG A 44 5.37 18.36 2.17
CA ARG A 44 4.50 19.46 1.68
C ARG A 44 3.37 19.82 2.63
N TYR A 45 2.90 18.87 3.44
CA TYR A 45 1.74 19.00 4.32
C TYR A 45 2.11 18.57 5.74
N PRO A 46 2.98 19.33 6.45
CA PRO A 46 3.51 18.91 7.76
C PRO A 46 2.43 18.73 8.83
N GLU A 47 1.31 19.45 8.72
CA GLU A 47 0.19 19.36 9.66
C GLU A 47 -0.89 18.36 9.21
N LEU A 48 -0.81 17.83 7.98
CA LEU A 48 -1.77 16.87 7.42
C LEU A 48 -3.25 17.27 7.55
N GLN A 49 -3.55 18.57 7.67
CA GLN A 49 -4.93 19.08 7.83
C GLN A 49 -5.75 18.99 6.54
N ALA A 50 -5.08 18.97 5.38
CA ALA A 50 -5.69 18.75 4.09
C ALA A 50 -4.76 17.88 3.24
N LEU A 51 -5.28 16.77 2.74
CA LEU A 51 -4.56 15.84 1.87
C LEU A 51 -5.16 15.91 0.45
N PRO A 52 -4.34 16.05 -0.61
CA PRO A 52 -4.85 16.06 -1.97
C PRO A 52 -5.58 14.77 -2.30
N ARG A 53 -6.78 14.87 -2.89
CA ARG A 53 -7.64 13.71 -3.16
C ARG A 53 -6.97 12.67 -4.05
N GLU A 54 -6.09 13.12 -4.94
CA GLU A 54 -5.39 12.27 -5.90
C GLU A 54 -4.51 11.24 -5.19
N VAL A 55 -4.04 11.53 -3.97
CA VAL A 55 -3.19 10.65 -3.17
C VAL A 55 -3.89 9.35 -2.82
N PHE A 56 -5.20 9.41 -2.68
CA PHE A 56 -5.99 8.29 -2.20
C PHE A 56 -6.38 7.37 -3.35
N ALA A 57 -6.19 6.07 -3.15
CA ALA A 57 -6.88 5.08 -3.94
C ALA A 57 -8.40 5.22 -3.77
N VAL A 58 -9.13 5.01 -4.86
CA VAL A 58 -10.60 5.05 -4.86
C VAL A 58 -11.16 3.98 -3.93
N ASP A 59 -12.18 4.32 -3.13
CA ASP A 59 -12.90 3.33 -2.33
C ASP A 59 -13.54 2.27 -3.25
N PRO A 60 -13.25 0.97 -3.07
CA PRO A 60 -13.83 -0.07 -3.93
C PRO A 60 -15.35 -0.22 -3.84
N THR A 61 -15.99 0.41 -2.86
CA THR A 61 -17.45 0.45 -2.73
C THR A 61 -18.10 1.64 -3.46
N SER A 62 -17.31 2.58 -3.98
CA SER A 62 -17.82 3.62 -4.89
C SER A 62 -18.25 3.00 -6.23
N ILE A 63 -19.30 3.55 -6.86
CA ILE A 63 -20.05 2.99 -8.02
C ILE A 63 -19.21 2.92 -9.33
N CYS A 64 -17.90 3.13 -9.28
CA CYS A 64 -17.04 3.11 -10.46
C CYS A 64 -16.73 1.67 -10.90
N GLN A 65 -16.94 1.40 -12.19
CA GLN A 65 -16.70 0.11 -12.85
C GLN A 65 -15.31 -0.44 -12.48
N THR A 66 -15.30 -1.58 -11.80
CA THR A 66 -14.04 -2.29 -11.52
C THR A 66 -13.66 -3.07 -12.78
N PRO A 67 -12.39 -3.05 -13.21
CA PRO A 67 -11.95 -3.98 -14.23
C PRO A 67 -12.23 -5.40 -13.75
N ASN A 68 -12.85 -6.20 -14.62
CA ASN A 68 -13.52 -7.47 -14.31
C ASN A 68 -12.60 -8.60 -13.78
N ALA A 69 -11.32 -8.30 -13.54
CA ALA A 69 -10.27 -9.26 -13.17
C ALA A 69 -9.40 -8.80 -11.99
N GLU A 70 -9.71 -7.66 -11.36
CA GLU A 70 -8.89 -7.14 -10.27
C GLU A 70 -9.21 -7.81 -8.91
N VAL A 71 -8.16 -8.18 -8.18
CA VAL A 71 -8.30 -8.80 -6.87
C VAL A 71 -8.75 -7.75 -5.84
N LEU A 72 -9.81 -8.07 -5.10
CA LEU A 72 -10.38 -7.24 -4.04
C LEU A 72 -10.09 -7.81 -2.66
N TYR A 73 -9.73 -6.95 -1.73
CA TYR A 73 -9.53 -7.30 -0.33
C TYR A 73 -10.72 -6.81 0.49
N ARG A 74 -11.38 -7.75 1.18
CA ARG A 74 -12.61 -7.49 1.95
C ARG A 74 -12.36 -7.69 3.43
N CYS A 75 -13.01 -6.89 4.26
CA CYS A 75 -13.00 -7.08 5.71
C CYS A 75 -13.51 -8.48 6.06
N ARG A 76 -12.74 -9.26 6.82
CA ARG A 76 -13.11 -10.63 7.19
C ARG A 76 -14.37 -10.72 8.05
N LYS A 77 -14.67 -9.68 8.85
CA LYS A 77 -15.83 -9.62 9.74
C LYS A 77 -17.15 -9.29 9.01
N CYS A 78 -17.16 -8.27 8.15
CA CYS A 78 -18.40 -7.73 7.56
C CYS A 78 -18.45 -7.77 6.03
N ARG A 79 -17.40 -8.33 5.40
CA ARG A 79 -17.20 -8.49 3.94
C ARG A 79 -17.23 -7.20 3.12
N ARG A 80 -17.20 -6.01 3.75
CA ARG A 80 -17.02 -4.74 3.02
C ARG A 80 -15.68 -4.75 2.28
N ALA A 81 -15.67 -4.36 1.01
CA ALA A 81 -14.44 -4.17 0.23
C ALA A 81 -13.65 -2.97 0.80
N LEU A 82 -12.33 -3.15 0.94
CA LEU A 82 -11.44 -2.20 1.58
C LEU A 82 -10.41 -1.63 0.60
N PHE A 83 -9.76 -2.46 -0.18
CA PHE A 83 -8.76 -2.03 -1.16
C PHE A 83 -8.62 -3.06 -2.29
N ARG A 84 -7.90 -2.67 -3.34
CA ARG A 84 -7.60 -3.49 -4.52
C ARG A 84 -6.16 -3.97 -4.50
N SER A 85 -5.83 -4.98 -5.29
CA SER A 85 -4.43 -5.37 -5.51
C SER A 85 -3.57 -4.23 -6.05
N SER A 86 -4.11 -3.34 -6.89
CA SER A 86 -3.39 -2.16 -7.37
C SER A 86 -3.01 -1.17 -6.28
N SER A 87 -3.67 -1.21 -5.12
CA SER A 87 -3.35 -0.36 -3.97
C SER A 87 -2.17 -0.88 -3.16
N ILE A 88 -1.71 -2.11 -3.37
CA ILE A 88 -0.62 -2.72 -2.59
C ILE A 88 0.74 -2.18 -3.04
N LEU A 89 1.55 -1.74 -2.08
CA LEU A 89 2.92 -1.27 -2.26
C LEU A 89 3.92 -2.29 -1.68
N SER A 90 4.23 -3.33 -2.46
CA SER A 90 5.11 -4.44 -2.05
C SER A 90 6.56 -3.99 -1.81
N HIS A 91 7.15 -4.37 -0.68
CA HIS A 91 8.54 -4.06 -0.34
C HIS A 91 9.43 -5.31 -0.44
N VAL A 92 10.73 -5.10 -0.63
CA VAL A 92 11.73 -6.19 -0.57
C VAL A 92 11.86 -6.65 0.89
N GLU A 93 11.74 -7.96 1.11
CA GLU A 93 11.86 -8.56 2.45
C GLU A 93 13.16 -8.12 3.14
N GLY A 94 13.08 -7.77 4.41
CA GLY A 94 14.25 -7.51 5.24
C GLY A 94 14.91 -8.79 5.74
N SER A 95 16.00 -8.64 6.48
CA SER A 95 16.75 -9.76 7.09
C SER A 95 16.02 -10.47 8.24
N GLY A 96 14.75 -10.16 8.49
CA GLY A 96 13.98 -10.61 9.64
C GLY A 96 14.27 -9.80 10.92
N PRO A 97 13.42 -9.91 11.95
CA PRO A 97 13.68 -9.27 13.24
C PRO A 97 14.89 -9.92 13.93
N THR A 98 15.91 -9.13 14.25
CA THR A 98 17.08 -9.59 15.02
C THR A 98 16.70 -10.03 16.44
N ALA A 99 15.68 -9.40 17.03
CA ALA A 99 15.23 -9.64 18.40
C ALA A 99 14.63 -11.05 18.65
N PHE A 100 14.25 -11.78 17.60
CA PHE A 100 13.70 -13.15 17.71
C PHE A 100 14.56 -14.21 17.01
N ALA A 101 15.82 -13.88 16.66
CA ALA A 101 16.72 -14.77 15.93
C ALA A 101 16.92 -16.12 16.65
N HIS A 102 17.01 -16.11 17.99
CA HIS A 102 17.24 -17.31 18.80
C HIS A 102 16.09 -18.31 18.79
N LYS A 103 14.86 -17.92 18.42
CA LYS A 103 13.70 -18.82 18.36
C LYS A 103 13.55 -19.53 17.01
N ARG A 104 14.36 -19.17 16.01
CA ARG A 104 14.32 -19.75 14.64
C ARG A 104 15.30 -20.91 14.46
N VAL A 105 16.22 -21.11 15.42
CA VAL A 105 17.28 -22.13 15.34
C VAL A 105 16.72 -23.55 15.47
N THR A 106 15.55 -23.75 16.07
CA THR A 106 14.99 -25.10 16.25
C THR A 106 14.16 -25.62 15.08
N ASP A 107 13.87 -24.83 14.04
CA ASP A 107 12.86 -25.25 13.04
C ASP A 107 13.12 -24.80 11.58
N SER A 108 14.35 -24.48 11.19
CA SER A 108 14.61 -24.11 9.78
C SER A 108 16.03 -24.37 9.29
N ALA A 109 16.45 -25.63 9.34
CA ALA A 109 17.55 -26.13 8.53
C ALA A 109 17.07 -26.88 7.29
N GLN A 110 16.03 -26.41 6.57
CA GLN A 110 15.78 -26.93 5.21
C GLN A 110 14.77 -26.09 4.42
N LEU A 111 15.26 -25.54 3.30
CA LEU A 111 14.64 -25.49 1.97
C LEU A 111 14.77 -24.11 1.31
N CYS A 112 15.76 -24.04 0.42
CA CYS A 112 15.84 -23.11 -0.69
C CYS A 112 14.78 -23.49 -1.74
N GLY A 113 13.97 -22.54 -2.19
CA GLY A 113 13.11 -22.70 -3.37
C GLY A 113 11.69 -22.14 -3.20
N GLY A 114 11.42 -20.96 -3.77
CA GLY A 114 10.07 -20.42 -3.95
C GLY A 114 9.44 -19.79 -2.71
N GLY A 115 9.92 -18.60 -2.31
CA GLY A 115 9.51 -17.90 -1.09
C GLY A 115 8.01 -17.62 -1.01
N ARG A 116 7.29 -18.41 -0.22
CA ARG A 116 5.98 -18.04 0.34
C ARG A 116 6.14 -16.71 1.08
N GLU A 117 5.33 -15.71 0.73
CA GLU A 117 5.41 -14.36 1.30
C GLU A 117 5.45 -14.39 2.83
N LYS A 118 6.57 -13.97 3.43
CA LYS A 118 6.80 -14.08 4.88
C LYS A 118 6.15 -12.95 5.67
N CYS A 119 5.66 -11.91 4.99
CA CYS A 119 5.04 -10.75 5.62
C CYS A 119 3.60 -11.05 6.06
N THR A 120 3.26 -10.69 7.29
CA THR A 120 1.93 -10.90 7.90
C THR A 120 0.92 -9.80 7.57
N SER A 121 1.35 -8.76 6.85
CA SER A 121 0.56 -7.58 6.54
C SER A 121 0.74 -7.15 5.08
N TYR A 122 -0.29 -6.55 4.52
CA TYR A 122 -0.22 -5.75 3.30
C TYR A 122 0.13 -4.31 3.67
N PHE A 123 0.98 -3.69 2.86
CA PHE A 123 1.21 -2.25 2.89
C PHE A 123 0.55 -1.65 1.66
N THR A 124 -0.25 -0.61 1.83
CA THR A 124 -1.00 -0.01 0.73
C THR A 124 -0.70 1.48 0.60
N GLU A 125 -1.07 2.07 -0.53
CA GLU A 125 -1.38 3.50 -0.55
C GLU A 125 -2.65 3.76 0.31
N PRO A 126 -2.85 4.98 0.84
CA PRO A 126 -4.06 5.29 1.59
C PRO A 126 -5.28 5.20 0.66
N VAL A 127 -6.38 4.66 1.16
CA VAL A 127 -7.65 4.57 0.42
C VAL A 127 -8.59 5.65 0.93
N GLN A 128 -9.48 6.17 0.10
CA GLN A 128 -10.41 7.25 0.46
C GLN A 128 -11.14 7.04 1.79
N TRP A 129 -11.57 5.82 2.12
CA TRP A 129 -12.25 5.57 3.41
C TRP A 129 -11.34 5.77 4.64
N MET A 130 -10.02 5.79 4.46
CA MET A 130 -9.05 6.04 5.54
C MET A 130 -8.92 7.53 5.87
N GLU A 131 -9.29 8.42 4.94
CA GLU A 131 -9.06 9.88 5.05
C GLU A 131 -9.46 10.46 6.41
N PRO A 132 -10.66 10.19 6.99
CA PRO A 132 -11.04 10.76 8.28
C PRO A 132 -10.10 10.36 9.44
N ALA A 133 -9.42 9.22 9.35
CA ALA A 133 -8.48 8.76 10.36
C ALA A 133 -7.07 9.36 10.19
N LEU A 134 -6.75 9.91 9.02
CA LEU A 134 -5.42 10.41 8.67
C LEU A 134 -5.26 11.91 8.87
N LEU A 135 -6.35 12.68 8.81
CA LEU A 135 -6.30 14.14 8.89
C LEU A 135 -5.80 14.61 10.26
N GLY A 136 -4.74 15.42 10.25
CA GLY A 136 -4.13 15.99 11.46
C GLY A 136 -3.39 15.00 12.36
N VAL A 137 -3.20 13.74 11.92
CA VAL A 137 -2.66 12.67 12.77
C VAL A 137 -1.47 11.98 12.09
N MET A 138 -0.35 11.85 12.84
CA MET A 138 0.89 11.25 12.32
C MET A 138 0.90 9.72 12.34
N GLU A 139 0.16 9.10 13.26
CA GLU A 139 0.06 7.65 13.41
C GLU A 139 -1.24 7.27 14.12
N GLY A 140 -1.77 6.09 13.81
CA GLY A 140 -3.05 5.68 14.37
C GLY A 140 -3.53 4.31 13.92
N GLN A 141 -4.78 4.00 14.26
CA GLN A 141 -5.40 2.72 13.92
C GLN A 141 -6.25 2.83 12.67
N LEU A 142 -6.24 1.78 11.85
CA LEU A 142 -7.15 1.64 10.72
C LEU A 142 -8.31 0.73 11.13
N LEU A 143 -9.50 1.30 11.20
CA LEU A 143 -10.74 0.59 11.55
C LEU A 143 -11.60 0.37 10.31
N CYS A 144 -12.29 -0.77 10.24
CA CYS A 144 -13.22 -1.03 9.14
C CYS A 144 -14.37 0.00 9.17
N PRO A 145 -14.63 0.74 8.08
CA PRO A 145 -15.64 1.80 8.07
C PRO A 145 -17.09 1.28 8.18
N LYS A 146 -17.32 -0.04 8.01
CA LYS A 146 -18.66 -0.65 8.18
C LYS A 146 -18.90 -1.25 9.56
N CYS A 147 -17.88 -1.83 10.20
CA CYS A 147 -18.08 -2.64 11.41
C CYS A 147 -17.08 -2.36 12.53
N THR A 148 -16.29 -1.30 12.37
CA THR A 148 -15.31 -0.74 13.32
C THR A 148 -14.24 -1.72 13.82
N SER A 149 -14.17 -2.94 13.30
CA SER A 149 -13.12 -3.89 13.65
C SER A 149 -11.74 -3.37 13.22
N LYS A 150 -10.74 -3.50 14.10
CA LYS A 150 -9.36 -3.14 13.79
C LYS A 150 -8.79 -3.98 12.64
N LEU A 151 -8.35 -3.30 11.59
CA LEU A 151 -7.74 -3.87 10.38
C LEU A 151 -6.20 -3.80 10.43
N GLY A 152 -5.67 -2.74 11.04
CA GLY A 152 -4.24 -2.51 11.18
C GLY A 152 -3.91 -1.13 11.75
N SER A 153 -2.85 -0.53 11.25
CA SER A 153 -2.25 0.73 11.73
C SER A 153 -1.74 1.57 10.56
N PHE A 154 -1.55 2.86 10.80
CA PHE A 154 -0.78 3.71 9.91
C PHE A 154 0.27 4.52 10.68
N SER A 155 1.36 4.87 10.01
CA SER A 155 2.37 5.81 10.47
C SER A 155 2.97 6.54 9.27
N TRP A 156 2.87 7.87 9.27
CA TRP A 156 3.50 8.72 8.27
C TRP A 156 5.03 8.75 8.38
N ARG A 157 5.58 8.38 9.55
CA ARG A 157 7.03 8.23 9.77
C ARG A 157 7.55 6.84 9.40
N GLY A 158 6.64 5.93 9.11
CA GLY A 158 6.92 4.54 8.80
C GLY A 158 6.80 3.59 9.99
N GLU A 159 6.82 2.30 9.69
CA GLU A 159 6.73 1.19 10.64
C GLU A 159 7.59 0.01 10.16
N GLN A 160 8.10 -0.80 11.09
CA GLN A 160 8.86 -1.99 10.74
C GLN A 160 7.92 -3.16 10.42
N CYS A 161 8.05 -3.73 9.21
CA CYS A 161 7.34 -4.95 8.84
C CYS A 161 7.84 -6.17 9.63
N SER A 162 7.02 -7.22 9.74
CA SER A 162 7.40 -8.51 10.34
C SER A 162 8.60 -9.18 9.66
N CYS A 163 8.93 -8.82 8.41
CA CYS A 163 10.15 -9.26 7.74
C CYS A 163 11.40 -8.43 8.13
N GLY A 164 11.27 -7.44 9.00
CA GLY A 164 12.35 -6.55 9.44
C GLY A 164 12.56 -5.31 8.57
N ARG A 165 11.91 -5.20 7.40
CA ARG A 165 12.02 -4.02 6.51
C ARG A 165 11.29 -2.81 7.10
N TRP A 166 11.96 -1.66 7.15
CA TRP A 166 11.29 -0.37 7.42
C TRP A 166 10.49 0.07 6.20
N VAL A 167 9.20 0.35 6.38
CA VAL A 167 8.32 0.85 5.34
C VAL A 167 7.88 2.27 5.70
N THR A 168 8.06 3.23 4.79
CA THR A 168 7.66 4.63 5.02
C THR A 168 7.04 5.26 3.75
N PRO A 169 5.93 6.00 3.88
CA PRO A 169 4.97 5.91 4.99
C PRO A 169 4.35 4.50 5.06
N ALA A 170 3.85 4.11 6.22
CA ALA A 170 3.28 2.80 6.46
C ALA A 170 1.76 2.89 6.61
N PHE A 171 1.00 2.31 5.67
CA PHE A 171 -0.43 2.02 5.83
C PHE A 171 -0.59 0.50 5.85
N GLN A 172 -0.61 -0.06 7.04
CA GLN A 172 -0.52 -1.49 7.27
C GLN A 172 -1.90 -2.10 7.50
N ILE A 173 -2.27 -3.10 6.71
CA ILE A 173 -3.46 -3.93 6.91
C ILE A 173 -3.04 -5.38 7.15
N HIS A 174 -3.44 -5.96 8.29
CA HIS A 174 -3.08 -7.33 8.61
C HIS A 174 -3.80 -8.33 7.71
N LYS A 175 -3.05 -9.29 7.15
CA LYS A 175 -3.59 -10.36 6.29
C LYS A 175 -4.67 -11.17 7.00
N SER A 176 -4.55 -11.36 8.33
CA SER A 176 -5.53 -12.10 9.13
C SER A 176 -6.91 -11.43 9.25
N ARG A 177 -7.00 -10.13 8.95
CA ARG A 177 -8.22 -9.30 9.08
C ARG A 177 -8.96 -9.10 7.76
N VAL A 178 -8.41 -9.58 6.64
CA VAL A 178 -8.98 -9.41 5.31
C VAL A 178 -8.99 -10.73 4.53
N ASP A 179 -9.98 -10.88 3.66
CA ASP A 179 -10.07 -11.98 2.70
C ASP A 179 -9.74 -11.46 1.31
N GLU A 180 -8.94 -12.23 0.56
CA GLU A 180 -8.68 -11.99 -0.85
C GLU A 180 -9.81 -12.61 -1.70
N VAL A 181 -10.41 -11.80 -2.58
CA VAL A 181 -11.49 -12.24 -3.47
C VAL A 181 -11.12 -11.89 -4.90
N ARG A 182 -11.00 -12.90 -5.75
CA ARG A 182 -10.84 -12.71 -7.20
C ARG A 182 -12.21 -12.49 -7.83
N THR A 183 -12.40 -11.38 -8.50
CA THR A 183 -13.54 -11.21 -9.40
C THR A 183 -13.25 -12.05 -10.64
N LEU A 184 -14.00 -13.14 -10.82
CA LEU A 184 -14.03 -13.82 -12.10
C LEU A 184 -14.97 -13.02 -13.01
N PRO A 185 -14.62 -12.81 -14.30
CA PRO A 185 -15.58 -12.30 -15.25
C PRO A 185 -16.80 -13.22 -15.25
N ALA A 186 -17.99 -12.66 -15.11
CA ALA A 186 -19.24 -13.40 -15.12
C ALA A 186 -19.33 -14.19 -16.45
N GLY A 187 -19.00 -15.48 -16.41
CA GLY A 187 -19.27 -16.39 -17.50
C GLY A 187 -20.78 -16.50 -17.65
N ASN A 188 -21.29 -16.24 -18.85
CA ASN A 188 -22.68 -16.52 -19.20
C ASN A 188 -22.96 -18.02 -19.01
N PHE A 189 -23.44 -18.40 -17.84
CA PHE A 189 -24.08 -19.70 -17.67
C PHE A 189 -25.45 -19.61 -18.36
N GLN A 190 -25.47 -19.87 -19.67
CA GLN A 190 -26.71 -20.27 -20.31
C GLN A 190 -27.09 -21.61 -19.72
N ALA A 191 -28.15 -21.62 -18.91
CA ALA A 191 -28.80 -22.83 -18.47
C ALA A 191 -29.37 -23.54 -19.70
N ALA A 192 -28.66 -24.56 -20.18
CA ALA A 192 -29.23 -25.53 -21.10
C ALA A 192 -30.33 -26.29 -20.35
N LYS A 193 -31.59 -25.91 -20.59
CA LYS A 193 -32.73 -26.79 -20.37
C LYS A 193 -32.80 -27.73 -21.55
N THR A 194 -32.70 -29.03 -21.30
CA THR A 194 -33.28 -30.06 -22.14
C THR A 194 -33.83 -31.14 -21.23
#